data_AF-A0A293M630-F1
#
_entry.id   AF-A0A293M630-F1
#
_cell.length_a   1.000
_cell.length_b   1.000
_cell.length_c   1.000
_cell.angle_alpha   90.00
_cell.angle_beta   90.00
_cell.angle_gamma   90.00
#
_symmetry.space_group_name_H-M   'P 1'
#
loop_
_entity.id
_entity.type
_entity.pdbx_description
1 polymer ?
#
loop_
_entity_poly.entity_id
_entity_poly.type
_entity_poly.pdbx_seq_one_letter_code
_entity_poly.pdbx_strand_id
1 'polypeptide(L)'
;MDHGISPRKQYGSPDDSERGIYERLCRGEKLPPLYKDWQLTCQYVTNGHPYLLLQPVKEEVMFPKPRIVVYHNVLSNNEIEVVKNLAQPRLKRATVQNYKSGELEVASYRISKSAWLKNSEHEVVARITQRVEDVTGLTATTAEELQVVNYGIGGHYEPHFDFARREETNAFQSLGTGNRIATWLHYMSDVSAGGATVFPQLRLALWPEKGAAAFWHNLHRSGEGDVLTRHAACPVLAGSKWVSNKWFHEAGQEFLRPCGLRIND
;
A
#
# COMPACT_ATOMS: atom_id res chain seq x y z
N MET A 1 -22.71 -21.43 0.73
CA MET A 1 -23.61 -21.03 1.84
C MET A 1 -23.49 -19.52 1.95
N ASP A 2 -24.62 -18.85 1.86
CA ASP A 2 -24.73 -17.41 1.67
C ASP A 2 -24.47 -16.70 3.02
N HIS A 3 -23.30 -16.06 3.18
CA HIS A 3 -22.98 -15.27 4.37
C HIS A 3 -23.58 -13.87 4.22
N GLY A 4 -24.89 -13.80 4.38
CA GLY A 4 -25.64 -12.54 4.38
C GLY A 4 -25.15 -11.59 5.47
N ILE A 5 -24.71 -10.41 5.04
CA ILE A 5 -24.40 -9.27 5.91
C ILE A 5 -25.71 -8.84 6.58
N SER A 6 -25.82 -8.99 7.90
CA SER A 6 -26.90 -8.39 8.67
C SER A 6 -26.50 -6.96 9.08
N PRO A 7 -27.16 -5.90 8.60
CA PRO A 7 -26.84 -4.55 9.01
C PRO A 7 -27.54 -4.27 10.35
N ARG A 8 -26.82 -4.41 11.46
CA ARG A 8 -27.25 -3.77 12.71
C ARG A 8 -27.10 -2.26 12.56
N LYS A 9 -28.24 -1.58 12.39
CA LYS A 9 -28.35 -0.13 12.64
C LYS A 9 -28.11 0.12 14.13
N GLN A 10 -26.98 0.74 14.47
CA GLN A 10 -26.84 1.51 15.71
C GLN A 10 -26.15 2.82 15.36
N TYR A 11 -26.82 3.92 15.69
CA TYR A 11 -26.27 5.27 15.64
C TYR A 11 -25.00 5.29 16.50
N GLY A 12 -23.85 5.43 15.85
CA GLY A 12 -22.54 5.19 16.45
C GLY A 12 -22.03 6.38 17.25
N SER A 13 -21.36 6.07 18.36
CA SER A 13 -20.59 7.01 19.18
C SER A 13 -19.53 7.77 18.34
N PRO A 14 -18.93 8.87 18.83
CA PRO A 14 -17.79 9.50 18.15
C PRO A 14 -16.65 8.51 17.79
N ASP A 15 -16.51 7.44 18.59
CA ASP A 15 -15.55 6.36 18.38
C ASP A 15 -15.86 5.45 17.18
N ASP A 16 -17.09 5.48 16.66
CA ASP A 16 -17.52 4.73 15.48
C ASP A 16 -17.37 5.53 14.17
N SER A 17 -16.96 6.81 14.25
CA SER A 17 -16.58 7.60 13.07
C SER A 17 -15.31 7.04 12.42
N GLU A 18 -15.10 7.30 11.12
CA GLU A 18 -13.85 6.88 10.43
C GLU A 18 -12.61 7.41 11.17
N ARG A 19 -12.67 8.65 11.65
CA ARG A 19 -11.62 9.26 12.45
C ARG A 19 -11.41 8.52 13.77
N GLY A 20 -12.49 8.22 14.50
CA GLY A 20 -12.42 7.46 15.75
C GLY A 20 -11.79 6.08 15.55
N ILE A 21 -12.21 5.35 14.51
CA ILE A 21 -11.64 4.05 14.15
C ILE A 21 -10.16 4.18 13.78
N TYR A 22 -9.80 5.16 12.96
CA TYR A 22 -8.40 5.46 12.59
C TYR A 22 -7.54 5.69 13.84
N GLU A 23 -7.97 6.56 14.76
CA GLU A 23 -7.22 6.89 15.97
C GLU A 23 -7.06 5.66 16.89
N ARG A 24 -8.10 4.84 17.03
CA ARG A 24 -8.07 3.57 17.79
C ARG A 24 -7.10 2.56 17.20
N LEU A 25 -7.11 2.39 15.88
CA LEU A 25 -6.15 1.53 15.17
C LEU A 25 -4.71 2.02 15.38
N CYS A 26 -4.48 3.33 15.31
CA CYS A 26 -3.14 3.90 15.55
C CYS A 26 -2.66 3.76 16.99
N ARG A 27 -3.57 3.62 17.97
CA ARG A 27 -3.23 3.25 19.36
C ARG A 27 -2.98 1.75 19.56
N GLY A 28 -3.19 0.93 18.52
CA GLY A 28 -3.07 -0.52 18.61
C GLY A 28 -4.24 -1.20 19.31
N GLU A 29 -5.40 -0.55 19.39
CA GLU A 29 -6.61 -1.19 19.91
C GLU A 29 -7.06 -2.33 19.00
N LYS A 30 -7.41 -3.48 19.60
CA LYS A 30 -7.99 -4.61 18.87
C LYS A 30 -9.47 -4.36 18.66
N LEU A 31 -9.84 -4.07 17.41
CA LEU A 31 -11.24 -3.90 17.03
C LEU A 31 -11.89 -5.25 16.70
N PRO A 32 -13.22 -5.40 16.90
CA PRO A 32 -13.92 -6.63 16.51
C PRO A 32 -13.73 -6.92 15.02
N PRO A 33 -13.42 -8.18 14.65
CA PRO A 33 -13.19 -8.55 13.26
C PRO A 33 -14.47 -8.41 12.44
N LEU A 34 -14.32 -8.00 11.18
CA LEU A 34 -15.44 -7.87 10.24
C LEU A 34 -15.96 -9.23 9.75
N TYR A 35 -15.09 -10.24 9.70
CA TYR A 35 -15.45 -11.61 9.37
C TYR A 35 -15.40 -12.46 10.63
N LYS A 36 -16.52 -13.14 10.93
CA LYS A 36 -16.56 -14.16 11.98
C LYS A 36 -15.83 -15.40 11.48
N ASP A 37 -14.97 -15.97 12.31
CA ASP A 37 -14.27 -17.25 12.07
C ASP A 37 -13.21 -17.25 10.94
N TRP A 38 -12.77 -16.08 10.46
CA TRP A 38 -11.60 -16.00 9.57
C TRP A 38 -10.31 -16.30 10.34
N GLN A 39 -9.55 -17.29 9.86
CA GLN A 39 -8.21 -17.60 10.37
C GLN A 39 -7.15 -16.96 9.48
N LEU A 40 -6.17 -16.31 10.11
CA LEU A 40 -4.98 -15.82 9.41
C LEU A 40 -4.29 -17.00 8.74
N THR A 41 -3.99 -16.87 7.45
CA THR A 41 -3.32 -17.91 6.68
C THR A 41 -1.94 -17.43 6.28
N CYS A 42 -0.92 -18.18 6.67
CA CYS A 42 0.44 -18.02 6.18
C CYS A 42 0.76 -19.12 5.18
N GLN A 43 1.36 -18.77 4.05
CA GLN A 43 1.67 -19.72 2.99
C GLN A 43 2.93 -19.33 2.22
N TYR A 44 3.57 -20.33 1.61
CA TYR A 44 4.60 -20.12 0.62
C TYR A 44 3.94 -20.06 -0.75
N VAL A 45 4.10 -18.94 -1.46
CA VAL A 45 3.50 -18.74 -2.78
C VAL A 45 4.57 -18.61 -3.85
N THR A 46 4.30 -19.21 -5.00
CA THR A 46 5.18 -19.16 -6.17
C THR A 46 4.57 -18.35 -7.30
N ASN A 47 3.26 -18.08 -7.24
CA ASN A 47 2.48 -17.41 -8.27
C ASN A 47 2.70 -17.93 -9.70
N GLY A 48 3.05 -19.22 -9.84
CA GLY A 48 3.39 -19.84 -11.13
C GLY A 48 4.67 -19.33 -11.78
N HIS A 49 5.44 -18.46 -11.11
CA HIS A 49 6.66 -17.90 -11.65
C HIS A 49 7.84 -18.88 -11.53
N PRO A 50 8.59 -19.19 -12.61
CA PRO A 50 9.66 -20.19 -12.58
C PRO A 50 10.73 -19.93 -11.51
N TYR A 51 11.09 -18.67 -11.29
CA TYR A 51 12.07 -18.31 -10.26
C TYR A 51 11.56 -18.59 -8.83
N LEU A 52 10.27 -18.34 -8.58
CA LEU A 52 9.69 -18.53 -7.25
C LEU A 52 9.42 -20.01 -6.92
N LEU A 53 9.55 -20.93 -7.89
CA LEU A 53 9.59 -22.37 -7.58
C LEU A 53 10.81 -22.75 -6.73
N LEU A 54 11.94 -22.06 -6.94
CA LEU A 54 13.17 -22.29 -6.18
C LEU A 54 13.21 -21.49 -4.88
N GLN A 55 12.57 -20.32 -4.88
CA GLN A 55 12.50 -19.43 -3.72
C GLN A 55 11.08 -18.89 -3.53
N PRO A 56 10.15 -19.70 -2.99
CA PRO A 56 8.79 -19.26 -2.73
C PRO A 56 8.77 -18.08 -1.75
N VAL A 57 7.91 -17.10 -2.00
CA VAL A 57 7.75 -15.98 -1.07
C VAL A 57 6.80 -16.33 0.07
N LYS A 58 7.12 -15.84 1.27
CA LYS A 58 6.31 -16.03 2.47
C LYS A 58 5.20 -15.00 2.48
N GLU A 59 3.97 -15.44 2.36
CA GLU A 59 2.79 -14.58 2.33
C GLU A 59 1.93 -14.82 3.56
N GLU A 60 1.46 -13.73 4.17
CA GLU A 60 0.45 -13.72 5.24
C GLU A 60 -0.77 -12.95 4.77
N VAL A 61 -1.94 -13.58 4.80
CA VAL A 61 -3.20 -12.95 4.41
C VAL A 61 -3.80 -12.20 5.60
N MET A 62 -3.68 -10.88 5.57
CA MET A 62 -4.16 -9.98 6.62
C MET A 62 -5.65 -9.69 6.51
N PHE A 63 -6.18 -9.68 5.28
CA PHE A 63 -7.61 -9.56 5.03
C PHE A 63 -8.00 -10.29 3.74
N PRO A 64 -9.11 -11.06 3.72
CA PRO A 64 -9.46 -11.90 2.58
C PRO A 64 -10.07 -11.14 1.41
N LYS A 65 -10.97 -10.20 1.69
CA LYS A 65 -11.73 -9.46 0.66
C LYS A 65 -12.06 -8.04 1.15
N PRO A 66 -11.44 -6.99 0.59
CA PRO A 66 -10.36 -7.03 -0.40
C PRO A 66 -9.13 -7.77 0.10
N ARG A 67 -8.37 -8.35 -0.82
CA ARG A 67 -7.19 -9.12 -0.44
C ARG A 67 -6.06 -8.16 -0.03
N ILE A 68 -5.76 -8.13 1.28
CA ILE A 68 -4.62 -7.40 1.84
C ILE A 68 -3.63 -8.43 2.36
N VAL A 69 -2.39 -8.39 1.86
CA VAL A 69 -1.35 -9.35 2.25
C VAL A 69 -0.07 -8.67 2.69
N VAL A 70 0.68 -9.37 3.53
CA VAL A 70 2.05 -9.04 3.89
C VAL A 70 2.96 -10.14 3.37
N TYR A 71 3.97 -9.76 2.59
CA TYR A 71 5.06 -10.63 2.20
C TYR A 71 6.26 -10.43 3.11
N HIS A 72 6.76 -11.51 3.68
CA HIS A 72 7.83 -11.48 4.68
C HIS A 72 9.20 -11.73 4.04
N ASN A 73 10.22 -11.01 4.50
CA ASN A 73 11.62 -11.14 4.05
C ASN A 73 11.81 -10.95 2.53
N VAL A 74 11.09 -10.00 1.94
CA VAL A 74 11.18 -9.67 0.50
C VAL A 74 12.27 -8.66 0.17
N LEU A 75 12.78 -7.94 1.17
CA LEU A 75 13.96 -7.08 1.05
C LEU A 75 15.04 -7.49 2.04
N SER A 76 16.28 -7.57 1.56
CA SER A 76 17.45 -7.78 2.40
C SER A 76 17.91 -6.47 3.05
N ASN A 77 18.65 -6.58 4.16
CA ASN A 77 19.26 -5.42 4.83
C ASN A 77 20.19 -4.63 3.89
N ASN A 78 20.97 -5.31 3.04
CA ASN A 78 21.86 -4.64 2.08
C ASN A 78 21.07 -3.82 1.06
N GLU A 79 20.01 -4.38 0.49
CA GLU A 79 19.15 -3.68 -0.46
C GLU A 79 18.50 -2.45 0.17
N ILE A 80 18.02 -2.58 1.42
CA ILE A 80 17.45 -1.48 2.19
C ILE A 80 18.45 -0.33 2.36
N GLU A 81 19.69 -0.63 2.74
CA GLU A 81 20.70 0.42 2.96
C GLU A 81 21.11 1.10 1.64
N VAL A 82 21.24 0.35 0.55
CA VAL A 82 21.48 0.92 -0.79
C VAL A 82 20.36 1.89 -1.18
N VAL A 83 19.10 1.47 -1.05
CA VAL A 83 17.94 2.30 -1.39
C VAL A 83 17.90 3.57 -0.52
N LYS A 84 18.15 3.45 0.80
CA LYS A 84 18.22 4.61 1.70
C LYS A 84 19.34 5.57 1.31
N ASN A 85 20.53 5.07 1.02
CA ASN A 85 21.68 5.91 0.66
C ASN A 85 21.46 6.67 -0.65
N LEU A 86 20.84 6.04 -1.65
CA LEU A 86 20.46 6.70 -2.91
C LEU A 86 19.39 7.79 -2.69
N ALA A 87 18.43 7.54 -1.79
CA ALA A 87 17.31 8.44 -1.53
C ALA A 87 17.66 9.63 -0.61
N GLN A 88 18.49 9.41 0.42
CA GLN A 88 18.83 10.40 1.45
C GLN A 88 19.18 11.80 0.92
N PRO A 89 20.09 11.98 -0.06
CA PRO A 89 20.46 13.30 -0.56
C PRO A 89 19.33 14.03 -1.31
N ARG A 90 18.27 13.30 -1.71
CA ARG A 90 17.15 13.81 -2.50
C ARG A 90 15.86 13.99 -1.68
N LEU A 91 15.86 13.56 -0.43
CA LEU A 91 14.70 13.63 0.44
C LEU A 91 14.25 15.08 0.63
N LYS A 92 13.15 15.43 -0.03
CA LYS A 92 12.47 16.72 0.12
C LYS A 92 11.15 16.49 0.85
N ARG A 93 10.62 17.55 1.46
CA ARG A 93 9.28 17.49 2.07
C ARG A 93 8.29 16.97 1.04
N ALA A 94 7.52 15.95 1.39
CA ALA A 94 6.59 15.31 0.47
C ALA A 94 5.49 16.30 0.08
N THR A 95 5.18 16.33 -1.21
CA THR A 95 4.04 17.06 -1.76
C THR A 95 2.89 16.09 -2.04
N VAL A 96 1.68 16.63 -2.14
CA VAL A 96 0.47 15.92 -2.56
C VAL A 96 -0.07 16.58 -3.81
N GLN A 97 -0.67 15.81 -4.71
CA GLN A 97 -1.34 16.37 -5.88
C GLN A 97 -2.70 16.94 -5.44
N ASN A 98 -2.91 18.23 -5.66
CA ASN A 98 -4.17 18.88 -5.37
C ASN A 98 -5.22 18.39 -6.38
N TYR A 99 -6.33 17.82 -5.88
CA TYR A 99 -7.38 17.25 -6.73
C TYR A 99 -8.14 18.28 -7.57
N LYS A 100 -8.10 19.58 -7.21
CA LYS A 100 -8.75 20.67 -7.95
C LYS A 100 -7.83 21.29 -9.00
N SER A 101 -6.60 21.62 -8.60
CA SER A 101 -5.67 22.34 -9.48
C SER A 101 -4.74 21.40 -10.26
N GLY A 102 -4.55 20.16 -9.80
CA GLY A 102 -3.56 19.23 -10.33
C GLY A 102 -2.11 19.53 -9.91
N GLU A 103 -1.87 20.62 -9.17
CA GLU A 103 -0.54 21.07 -8.74
C GLU A 103 -0.03 20.32 -7.51
N LEU A 104 1.30 20.32 -7.32
CA LEU A 104 1.95 19.71 -6.16
C LEU A 104 2.02 20.71 -4.99
N GLU A 105 1.33 20.41 -3.89
CA GLU A 105 1.27 21.27 -2.70
C GLU A 105 1.83 20.57 -1.45
N VAL A 106 2.27 21.36 -0.48
CA VAL A 106 2.66 20.86 0.84
C VAL A 106 1.43 20.79 1.73
N ALA A 107 1.03 19.59 2.14
CA ALA A 107 -0.12 19.37 3.00
C ALA A 107 0.25 19.24 4.48
N SER A 108 -0.61 19.75 5.37
CA SER A 108 -0.52 19.50 6.81
C SER A 108 -0.84 18.05 7.17
N TYR A 109 -1.71 17.39 6.39
CA TYR A 109 -2.16 16.01 6.58
C TYR A 109 -1.17 14.93 6.09
N ARG A 110 -0.04 15.34 5.49
CA ARG A 110 1.07 14.45 5.10
C ARG A 110 2.40 15.03 5.58
N ILE A 111 2.92 14.49 6.67
CA ILE A 111 4.20 14.92 7.26
C ILE A 111 5.24 13.84 6.98
N SER A 112 5.92 13.95 5.84
CA SER A 112 7.00 13.03 5.43
C SER A 112 8.01 13.72 4.51
N LYS A 113 9.13 13.05 4.28
CA LYS A 113 10.06 13.38 3.19
C LYS A 113 10.04 12.26 2.15
N SER A 114 10.11 12.61 0.87
CA SER A 114 10.12 11.63 -0.22
C SER A 114 11.22 11.89 -1.24
N ALA A 115 11.67 10.82 -1.86
CA ALA A 115 12.54 10.81 -3.04
C ALA A 115 12.04 9.75 -4.01
N TRP A 116 12.44 9.86 -5.27
CA TRP A 116 12.10 8.90 -6.33
C TRP A 116 13.38 8.34 -6.94
N LEU A 117 13.38 7.03 -7.17
CA LEU A 117 14.50 6.30 -7.75
C LEU A 117 14.05 5.53 -8.99
N LYS A 118 14.71 5.79 -10.11
CA LYS A 118 14.50 5.02 -11.36
C LYS A 118 15.22 3.68 -11.30
N ASN A 119 14.66 2.68 -11.99
CA ASN A 119 15.31 1.38 -12.15
C ASN A 119 16.72 1.49 -12.77
N SER A 120 16.91 2.42 -13.70
CA SER A 120 18.19 2.63 -14.39
C SER A 120 19.29 3.24 -13.51
N GLU A 121 18.96 3.73 -12.32
CA GLU A 121 19.94 4.38 -11.45
C GLU A 121 20.82 3.40 -10.68
N HIS A 122 20.31 2.20 -10.38
CA HIS A 122 21.08 1.21 -9.64
C HIS A 122 20.50 -0.20 -9.82
N GLU A 123 21.38 -1.19 -9.99
CA GLU A 123 20.99 -2.59 -10.19
C GLU A 123 20.12 -3.17 -9.05
N VAL A 124 20.34 -2.73 -7.81
CA VAL A 124 19.48 -3.07 -6.67
C VAL A 124 18.05 -2.57 -6.87
N VAL A 125 17.85 -1.35 -7.34
CA VAL A 125 16.50 -0.80 -7.56
C VAL A 125 15.80 -1.60 -8.67
N ALA A 126 16.50 -1.90 -9.77
CA ALA A 126 15.99 -2.75 -10.83
C ALA A 126 15.61 -4.16 -10.33
N ARG A 127 16.48 -4.79 -9.52
CA ARG A 127 16.27 -6.13 -8.96
C ARG A 127 15.09 -6.19 -7.99
N ILE A 128 14.92 -5.14 -7.18
CA ILE A 128 13.74 -5.00 -6.31
C ILE A 128 12.49 -4.91 -7.18
N THR A 129 12.47 -4.04 -8.20
CA THR A 129 11.31 -3.92 -9.10
C THR A 129 10.97 -5.26 -9.77
N GLN A 130 11.97 -5.96 -10.33
CA GLN A 130 11.76 -7.29 -10.93
C GLN A 130 11.16 -8.28 -9.94
N ARG A 131 11.65 -8.32 -8.69
CA ARG A 131 11.09 -9.19 -7.65
C ARG A 131 9.62 -8.87 -7.36
N VAL A 132 9.24 -7.58 -7.37
CA VAL A 132 7.84 -7.19 -7.20
C VAL A 132 7.00 -7.67 -8.39
N GLU A 133 7.50 -7.57 -9.63
CA GLU A 133 6.81 -8.13 -10.81
C GLU A 133 6.61 -9.65 -10.67
N ASP A 134 7.67 -10.39 -10.33
CA ASP A 134 7.63 -11.85 -10.17
C ASP A 134 6.60 -12.28 -9.12
N VAL A 135 6.51 -11.55 -8.00
CA VAL A 135 5.59 -11.88 -6.90
C VAL A 135 4.16 -11.51 -7.24
N THR A 136 3.94 -10.30 -7.78
CA THR A 136 2.59 -9.79 -8.03
C THR A 136 1.95 -10.34 -9.30
N GLY A 137 2.77 -10.75 -10.27
CA GLY A 137 2.34 -11.06 -11.63
C GLY A 137 1.95 -9.82 -12.45
N LEU A 138 2.19 -8.61 -11.94
CA LEU A 138 1.94 -7.35 -12.64
C LEU A 138 3.23 -6.84 -13.27
N THR A 139 3.16 -6.25 -14.45
CA THR A 139 4.35 -5.64 -15.07
C THR A 139 4.63 -4.25 -14.51
N ALA A 140 5.89 -3.92 -14.28
CA ALA A 140 6.36 -2.61 -13.86
C ALA A 140 6.70 -1.68 -15.05
N THR A 141 6.42 -2.10 -16.29
CA THR A 141 6.72 -1.32 -17.52
C THR A 141 6.15 0.09 -17.46
N THR A 142 4.93 0.24 -16.95
CA THR A 142 4.21 1.51 -16.78
C THR A 142 4.10 1.93 -15.31
N ALA A 143 4.69 1.15 -14.41
CA ALA A 143 4.66 1.44 -12.98
C ALA A 143 5.50 2.69 -12.68
N GLU A 144 5.11 3.42 -11.65
CA GLU A 144 5.86 4.59 -11.21
C GLU A 144 7.27 4.22 -10.73
N GLU A 145 8.15 5.23 -10.67
CA GLU A 145 9.45 5.11 -10.03
C GLU A 145 9.32 4.66 -8.57
N LEU A 146 10.37 4.05 -8.01
CA LEU A 146 10.33 3.61 -6.62
C LEU A 146 10.32 4.86 -5.71
N GLN A 147 9.18 5.13 -5.08
CA GLN A 147 9.07 6.23 -4.14
C GLN A 147 9.63 5.80 -2.79
N VAL A 148 10.68 6.46 -2.31
CA VAL A 148 11.22 6.24 -0.96
C VAL A 148 10.69 7.33 -0.03
N VAL A 149 10.12 6.94 1.10
CA VAL A 149 9.50 7.85 2.07
C VAL A 149 10.09 7.66 3.46
N ASN A 150 10.37 8.77 4.13
CA ASN A 150 10.77 8.81 5.53
C ASN A 150 9.75 9.60 6.36
N TYR A 151 9.25 8.96 7.42
CA TYR A 151 8.49 9.60 8.49
C TYR A 151 9.38 9.66 9.74
N GLY A 152 9.67 10.87 10.20
CA GLY A 152 10.25 11.12 11.53
C GLY A 152 9.17 11.06 12.61
N ILE A 153 9.53 11.41 13.85
CA ILE A 153 8.57 11.50 14.97
C ILE A 153 7.41 12.43 14.60
N GLY A 154 6.18 11.98 14.86
CA GLY A 154 4.93 12.66 14.49
C GLY A 154 4.59 12.62 13.00
N GLY A 155 5.50 12.13 12.15
CA GLY A 155 5.27 11.95 10.73
C GLY A 155 4.15 10.95 10.48
N HIS A 156 3.21 11.32 9.62
CA HIS A 156 2.01 10.55 9.30
C HIS A 156 1.50 10.87 7.89
N TYR A 157 0.51 10.10 7.45
CA TYR A 157 -0.30 10.43 6.28
C TYR A 157 -1.75 10.05 6.58
N GLU A 158 -2.64 11.04 6.59
CA GLU A 158 -4.08 10.84 6.84
C GLU A 158 -4.74 9.86 5.85
N PRO A 159 -5.92 9.32 6.18
CA PRO A 159 -6.66 8.41 5.31
C PRO A 159 -6.83 8.92 3.88
N HIS A 160 -6.35 8.14 2.91
CA HIS A 160 -6.38 8.47 1.49
C HIS A 160 -6.58 7.22 0.62
N PHE A 161 -6.75 7.46 -0.67
CA PHE A 161 -6.71 6.44 -1.71
C PHE A 161 -5.43 6.63 -2.52
N ASP A 162 -4.86 5.53 -3.00
CA ASP A 162 -3.76 5.61 -3.95
C ASP A 162 -4.25 5.78 -5.39
N PHE A 163 -5.49 5.37 -5.69
CA PHE A 163 -6.12 5.59 -6.99
C PHE A 163 -6.80 6.95 -7.08
N ALA A 164 -6.96 7.45 -8.30
CA ALA A 164 -7.77 8.62 -8.60
C ALA A 164 -9.26 8.28 -8.64
N ARG A 165 -10.08 9.08 -7.99
CA ARG A 165 -11.54 8.94 -7.97
C ARG A 165 -12.16 9.48 -9.26
N ARG A 166 -13.42 9.12 -9.52
CA ARG A 166 -14.14 9.52 -10.74
C ARG A 166 -14.23 11.04 -10.90
N GLU A 167 -14.27 11.77 -9.79
CA GLU A 167 -14.32 13.24 -9.79
C GLU A 167 -12.96 13.88 -10.13
N GLU A 168 -11.87 13.12 -10.08
CA GLU A 168 -10.49 13.57 -10.28
C GLU A 168 -10.08 13.34 -11.74
N THR A 169 -10.84 13.94 -12.66
CA THR A 169 -10.78 13.66 -14.10
C THR A 169 -9.41 13.90 -14.72
N ASN A 170 -8.59 14.79 -14.15
CA ASN A 170 -7.26 15.15 -14.64
C ASN A 170 -6.12 14.25 -14.10
N ALA A 171 -6.42 13.35 -13.15
CA ALA A 171 -5.40 12.51 -12.57
C ALA A 171 -4.83 11.53 -13.62
N PHE A 172 -3.51 11.38 -13.61
CA PHE A 172 -2.74 10.50 -14.53
C PHE A 172 -2.90 10.78 -16.03
N GLN A 173 -3.67 11.79 -16.45
CA GLN A 173 -3.84 12.15 -17.87
C GLN A 173 -2.50 12.44 -18.54
N SER A 174 -1.58 13.13 -17.84
CA SER A 174 -0.25 13.45 -18.37
C SER A 174 0.68 12.24 -18.48
N LEU A 175 0.44 11.18 -17.68
CA LEU A 175 1.19 9.93 -17.77
C LEU A 175 0.67 9.05 -18.90
N GLY A 176 -0.63 9.10 -19.19
CA GLY A 176 -1.27 8.27 -20.21
C GLY A 176 -1.25 6.77 -19.88
N THR A 177 -0.95 6.41 -18.63
CA THR A 177 -0.81 5.02 -18.17
C THR A 177 -2.07 4.48 -17.47
N GLY A 178 -3.11 5.32 -17.32
CA GLY A 178 -4.32 4.96 -16.58
C GLY A 178 -4.13 5.09 -15.06
N ASN A 179 -5.11 4.62 -14.30
CA ASN A 179 -5.15 4.74 -12.85
C ASN A 179 -4.23 3.71 -12.16
N ARG A 180 -3.96 3.89 -10.87
CA ARG A 180 -3.12 2.97 -10.09
C ARG A 180 -3.95 1.75 -9.66
N ILE A 181 -3.69 0.60 -10.26
CA ILE A 181 -4.41 -0.66 -10.00
C ILE A 181 -4.02 -1.33 -8.68
N ALA A 182 -2.79 -1.12 -8.22
CA ALA A 182 -2.25 -1.81 -7.06
C ALA A 182 -1.12 -1.03 -6.41
N THR A 183 -0.95 -1.27 -5.11
CA THR A 183 0.13 -0.70 -4.30
C THR A 183 0.95 -1.82 -3.69
N TRP A 184 2.26 -1.68 -3.83
CA TRP A 184 3.24 -2.46 -3.11
C TRP A 184 4.05 -1.54 -2.19
N LEU A 185 3.96 -1.77 -0.88
CA LEU A 185 4.57 -0.92 0.16
C LEU A 185 5.60 -1.73 0.95
N HIS A 186 6.89 -1.47 0.73
CA HIS A 186 7.97 -2.05 1.52
C HIS A 186 8.12 -1.37 2.88
N TYR A 187 8.38 -2.15 3.92
CA TYR A 187 8.84 -1.66 5.23
C TYR A 187 10.37 -1.79 5.31
N MET A 188 11.07 -0.66 5.41
CA MET A 188 12.54 -0.58 5.39
C MET A 188 13.15 -0.22 6.74
N SER A 189 12.33 -0.13 7.79
CA SER A 189 12.77 -0.03 9.18
C SER A 189 11.74 -0.65 10.12
N ASP A 190 12.23 -1.18 11.23
CA ASP A 190 11.42 -1.45 12.39
C ASP A 190 11.10 -0.12 13.07
N VAL A 191 9.88 0.01 13.59
CA VAL A 191 9.41 1.22 14.27
C VAL A 191 9.06 0.85 15.70
N SER A 192 9.73 1.46 16.66
CA SER A 192 9.59 1.09 18.08
C SER A 192 8.19 1.36 18.62
N ALA A 193 7.52 2.43 18.16
CA ALA A 193 6.13 2.71 18.50
C ALA A 193 5.45 3.58 17.43
N GLY A 194 4.17 3.30 17.16
CA GLY A 194 3.40 3.97 16.12
C GLY A 194 3.77 3.52 14.70
N GLY A 195 3.44 4.32 13.70
CA GLY A 195 3.86 4.06 12.31
C GLY A 195 3.13 2.90 11.61
N ALA A 196 2.07 2.33 12.16
CA ALA A 196 1.25 1.32 11.48
C ALA A 196 0.68 1.86 10.15
N THR A 197 0.51 0.98 9.17
CA THR A 197 -0.34 1.24 7.99
C THR A 197 -1.72 0.71 8.31
N VAL A 198 -2.74 1.56 8.34
CA VAL A 198 -4.09 1.18 8.80
C VAL A 198 -5.11 1.34 7.70
N PHE A 199 -6.10 0.44 7.68
CA PHE A 199 -7.25 0.47 6.79
C PHE A 199 -8.50 0.64 7.66
N PRO A 200 -8.97 1.89 7.89
CA PRO A 200 -10.04 2.15 8.85
C PRO A 200 -11.33 1.39 8.53
N GLN A 201 -11.72 1.32 7.26
CA GLN A 201 -12.93 0.61 6.83
C GLN A 201 -12.82 -0.90 7.05
N LEU A 202 -11.61 -1.45 7.07
CA LEU A 202 -11.34 -2.87 7.33
C LEU A 202 -11.08 -3.18 8.80
N ARG A 203 -10.98 -2.16 9.66
CA ARG A 203 -10.54 -2.28 11.06
C ARG A 203 -9.20 -3.03 11.19
N LEU A 204 -8.31 -2.82 10.23
CA LEU A 204 -7.05 -3.53 10.07
C LEU A 204 -5.87 -2.59 10.32
N ALA A 205 -4.86 -3.09 11.05
CA ALA A 205 -3.57 -2.43 11.24
C ALA A 205 -2.45 -3.37 10.82
N LEU A 206 -1.55 -2.89 9.96
CA LEU A 206 -0.32 -3.55 9.56
C LEU A 206 0.84 -2.85 10.24
N TRP A 207 1.49 -3.53 11.18
CA TRP A 207 2.65 -3.00 11.87
C TRP A 207 3.91 -3.17 11.02
N PRO A 208 4.78 -2.15 10.93
CA PRO A 208 5.95 -2.21 10.07
C PRO A 208 6.97 -3.22 10.61
N GLU A 209 7.35 -4.16 9.75
CA GLU A 209 8.42 -5.15 10.00
C GLU A 209 9.50 -4.97 8.93
N LYS A 210 10.74 -4.69 9.34
CA LYS A 210 11.82 -4.42 8.39
C LYS A 210 12.04 -5.62 7.45
N GLY A 211 12.03 -5.35 6.15
CA GLY A 211 12.22 -6.36 5.12
C GLY A 211 10.92 -6.98 4.60
N ALA A 212 9.78 -6.71 5.24
CA ALA A 212 8.46 -7.11 4.75
C ALA A 212 7.88 -6.09 3.75
N ALA A 213 6.83 -6.47 3.04
CA ALA A 213 6.04 -5.57 2.21
C ALA A 213 4.55 -5.87 2.32
N ALA A 214 3.71 -4.84 2.34
CA ALA A 214 2.27 -4.96 2.19
C ALA A 214 1.87 -4.82 0.72
N PHE A 215 0.85 -5.57 0.30
CA PHE A 215 0.30 -5.49 -1.05
C PHE A 215 -1.22 -5.54 -1.04
N TRP A 216 -1.82 -4.70 -1.87
CA TRP A 216 -3.26 -4.69 -2.14
C TRP A 216 -3.56 -4.14 -3.54
N HIS A 217 -4.73 -4.51 -4.06
CA HIS A 217 -5.27 -3.91 -5.27
C HIS A 217 -6.13 -2.70 -4.91
N ASN A 218 -5.84 -1.57 -5.53
CA ASN A 218 -6.58 -0.31 -5.35
C ASN A 218 -7.89 -0.30 -6.14
N LEU A 219 -7.94 -1.02 -7.26
CA LEU A 219 -9.09 -1.10 -8.16
C LEU A 219 -9.64 -2.52 -8.21
N HIS A 220 -10.95 -2.64 -8.36
CA HIS A 220 -11.62 -3.86 -8.79
C HIS A 220 -11.14 -4.28 -10.19
N ARG A 221 -11.48 -5.49 -10.63
CA ARG A 221 -11.19 -5.91 -12.01
C ARG A 221 -11.98 -5.13 -13.05
N SER A 222 -13.02 -4.41 -12.65
CA SER A 222 -13.78 -3.50 -13.52
C SER A 222 -13.07 -2.17 -13.81
N GLY A 223 -11.99 -1.85 -13.07
CA GLY A 223 -11.36 -0.52 -13.08
C GLY A 223 -11.94 0.44 -12.04
N GLU A 224 -13.04 0.08 -11.36
CA GLU A 224 -13.58 0.91 -10.27
C GLU A 224 -12.68 0.88 -9.03
N GLY A 225 -12.56 2.04 -8.37
CA GLY A 225 -11.82 2.15 -7.12
C GLY A 225 -12.44 1.36 -5.98
N ASP A 226 -11.64 0.54 -5.31
CA ASP A 226 -12.07 -0.21 -4.14
C ASP A 226 -11.99 0.70 -2.90
N VAL A 227 -13.15 1.23 -2.49
CA VAL A 227 -13.27 2.16 -1.36
C VAL A 227 -12.80 1.56 -0.02
N LEU A 228 -12.76 0.23 0.09
CA LEU A 228 -12.31 -0.46 1.30
C LEU A 228 -10.78 -0.39 1.46
N THR A 229 -10.05 -0.03 0.41
CA THR A 229 -8.59 0.15 0.45
C THR A 229 -8.14 1.53 0.91
N ARG A 230 -9.09 2.36 1.38
CA ARG A 230 -8.77 3.62 2.05
C ARG A 230 -7.84 3.35 3.23
N HIS A 231 -6.66 3.95 3.22
CA HIS A 231 -5.61 3.63 4.16
C HIS A 231 -4.84 4.86 4.61
N ALA A 232 -4.11 4.73 5.72
CA ALA A 232 -3.35 5.80 6.34
C ALA A 232 -2.03 5.27 6.90
N ALA A 233 -1.07 6.17 7.08
CA ALA A 233 0.13 5.91 7.88
C ALA A 233 -0.03 6.60 9.24
N CYS A 234 -0.16 5.81 10.31
CA CYS A 234 -0.25 6.32 11.67
C CYS A 234 0.99 7.13 12.06
N PRO A 235 0.85 8.11 12.97
CA PRO A 235 1.98 8.86 13.51
C PRO A 235 3.07 7.94 14.06
N VAL A 236 4.32 8.22 13.71
CA VAL A 236 5.48 7.60 14.36
C VAL A 236 5.63 8.21 15.76
N LEU A 237 5.56 7.38 16.80
CA LEU A 237 5.69 7.83 18.19
C LEU A 237 7.13 7.69 18.69
N ALA A 238 7.84 6.64 18.26
CA ALA A 238 9.25 6.44 18.56
C ALA A 238 9.98 5.75 17.41
N GLY A 239 11.21 6.21 17.13
CA GLY A 239 12.03 5.76 16.00
C GLY A 239 11.79 6.54 14.72
N SER A 240 12.02 5.91 13.57
CA SER A 240 11.78 6.50 12.26
C SER A 240 11.29 5.43 11.27
N LYS A 241 10.19 5.72 10.58
CA LYS A 241 9.60 4.81 9.59
C LYS A 241 10.16 5.14 8.21
N TRP A 242 10.85 4.17 7.62
CA TRP A 242 11.25 4.18 6.23
C TRP A 242 10.40 3.19 5.46
N VAL A 243 9.82 3.64 4.35
CA VAL A 243 9.05 2.78 3.44
C VAL A 243 9.38 3.11 2.00
N SER A 244 9.08 2.19 1.10
CA SER A 244 9.06 2.51 -0.33
C SER A 244 7.82 1.98 -1.03
N ASN A 245 7.21 2.82 -1.86
CA ASN A 245 6.04 2.48 -2.66
C ASN A 245 6.45 2.12 -4.09
N LYS A 246 5.79 1.11 -4.64
CA LYS A 246 5.73 0.83 -6.07
C LYS A 246 4.26 0.78 -6.46
N TRP A 247 3.85 1.70 -7.34
CA TRP A 247 2.49 1.78 -7.84
C TRP A 247 2.41 1.26 -9.27
N PHE A 248 1.49 0.32 -9.49
CA PHE A 248 1.23 -0.28 -10.79
C PHE A 248 0.06 0.42 -11.45
N HIS A 249 0.20 0.72 -12.74
CA HIS A 249 -0.84 1.36 -13.55
C HIS A 249 -1.62 0.34 -14.39
N GLU A 250 -2.80 0.74 -14.89
CA GLU A 250 -3.66 -0.08 -15.76
C GLU A 250 -2.98 -0.48 -17.06
N ALA A 251 -2.31 0.46 -17.73
CA ALA A 251 -1.67 0.21 -19.02
C ALA A 251 -0.57 -0.85 -18.90
N GLY A 252 -0.53 -1.80 -19.82
CA GLY A 252 0.43 -2.92 -19.82
C GLY A 252 -0.04 -4.14 -19.02
N GLN A 253 -1.18 -4.07 -18.34
CA GLN A 253 -1.74 -5.17 -17.54
C GLN A 253 -2.85 -5.93 -18.27
N GLU A 254 -3.17 -5.58 -19.51
CA GLU A 254 -4.37 -6.04 -20.23
C GLU A 254 -4.44 -7.57 -20.32
N PHE A 255 -3.28 -8.22 -20.44
CA PHE A 255 -3.16 -9.68 -20.52
C PHE A 255 -2.76 -10.35 -19.20
N LEU A 256 -2.24 -9.58 -18.24
CA LEU A 256 -1.79 -10.08 -16.93
C LEU A 256 -2.92 -10.04 -15.89
N ARG A 257 -3.81 -9.05 -16.01
CA ARG A 257 -4.94 -8.81 -15.11
C ARG A 257 -6.21 -8.51 -15.92
N PRO A 258 -6.84 -9.55 -16.54
CA PRO A 258 -8.05 -9.36 -17.32
C PRO A 258 -9.20 -8.75 -16.50
N CYS A 259 -10.02 -7.95 -17.18
CA CYS A 259 -11.17 -7.30 -16.60
C CYS A 259 -12.23 -8.31 -16.10
N GLY A 260 -12.95 -7.92 -15.06
CA GLY A 260 -14.05 -8.69 -14.48
C GLY A 260 -15.32 -8.52 -15.29
N LEU A 261 -16.26 -9.48 -15.15
CA LEU A 261 -17.59 -9.36 -15.76
C LEU A 261 -18.55 -8.53 -14.89
N ARG A 262 -18.21 -8.33 -13.60
CA ARG A 262 -18.98 -7.52 -12.67
C ARG A 262 -18.13 -6.39 -12.09
N ILE A 263 -18.83 -5.38 -11.59
CA ILE A 263 -18.22 -4.14 -11.08
C ILE A 263 -17.33 -4.41 -9.85
N ASN A 264 -17.74 -5.31 -8.95
CA ASN A 264 -17.04 -5.57 -7.68
C ASN A 264 -16.25 -6.89 -7.66
N ASP A 265 -15.93 -7.42 -8.85
CA ASP A 265 -15.10 -8.63 -9.00
C ASP A 265 -13.61 -8.36 -8.69
#